data_AF-Q8WPZ4-F1
#
_entry.id   AF-Q8WPZ4-F1
#
_cell.length_a   1.000
_cell.length_b   1.000
_cell.length_c   1.000
_cell.angle_alpha   90.00
_cell.angle_beta   90.00
_cell.angle_gamma   90.00
#
_symmetry.space_group_name_H-M   'P 1'
#
loop_
_entity.id
_entity.type
_entity.pdbx_description
1 polymer ?
#
loop_
_entity_poly.entity_id
_entity_poly.type
_entity_poly.pdbx_seq_one_letter_code
_entity_poly.pdbx_strand_id
1 'polypeptide(L)' 'ACAPFRRLHVCDKNIQQIKTENITTHNLLADVCQAAKFEGQSIRGYHPKYEVQYPGSGS' A
#
# COMPACT_ATOMS: atom_id res chain seq x y z
N ALA A 1 -19.02 8.76 3.15
CA ALA A 1 -17.73 8.20 3.60
C ALA A 1 -16.61 9.09 3.09
N CYS A 2 -15.52 9.29 3.84
CA CYS A 2 -14.36 10.08 3.41
C CYS A 2 -13.11 9.19 3.46
N ALA A 3 -12.40 9.05 2.34
CA ALA A 3 -11.17 8.26 2.29
C ALA A 3 -9.98 9.13 2.70
N PRO A 4 -9.08 8.64 3.56
CA PRO A 4 -7.88 9.38 3.93
C PRO A 4 -6.96 9.54 2.71
N PHE A 5 -6.18 10.62 2.67
CA PHE A 5 -5.28 10.93 1.56
C PHE A 5 -4.36 9.74 1.18
N ARG A 6 -3.81 9.04 2.18
CA ARG A 6 -3.01 7.82 1.95
C ARG A 6 -3.77 6.75 1.16
N ARG A 7 -5.07 6.56 1.40
CA ARG A 7 -5.87 5.54 0.70
C ARG A 7 -6.15 5.93 -0.75
N LEU A 8 -6.24 7.23 -1.05
CA LEU A 8 -6.42 7.74 -2.42
C LEU A 8 -5.19 7.47 -3.31
N HIS A 9 -4.01 7.33 -2.70
CA HIS A 9 -2.73 7.15 -3.39
C HIS A 9 -2.08 5.80 -3.09
N VAL A 10 -2.89 4.77 -2.84
CA VAL A 10 -2.38 3.41 -2.59
C VAL A 10 -1.60 2.89 -3.81
N CYS A 11 -0.52 2.14 -3.57
CA CYS A 11 0.30 1.57 -4.62
C CYS A 11 -0.29 0.26 -5.21
N ASP A 12 -1.44 0.33 -5.89
CA ASP A 12 -2.17 -0.84 -6.42
C ASP A 12 -2.24 -0.92 -7.96
N LYS A 13 -1.53 -0.03 -8.67
CA LYS A 13 -1.58 0.06 -10.14
C LYS A 13 -1.29 -1.27 -10.84
N ASN A 14 -0.32 -2.05 -10.36
CA ASN A 14 -0.01 -3.35 -10.95
C ASN A 14 -1.20 -4.31 -10.86
N ILE A 15 -1.96 -4.27 -9.75
CA ILE A 15 -3.17 -5.08 -9.53
C ILE A 15 -4.29 -4.64 -10.47
N GLN A 16 -4.46 -3.33 -10.68
CA GLN A 16 -5.48 -2.79 -11.60
C GLN A 16 -5.22 -3.16 -13.07
N GLN A 17 -3.97 -3.48 -13.42
CA GLN A 17 -3.55 -3.79 -14.78
C GLN A 17 -3.48 -5.31 -15.06
N ILE A 18 -3.80 -6.16 -14.08
CA ILE A 18 -3.85 -7.61 -14.29
C ILE A 18 -4.97 -7.92 -15.27
N LYS A 19 -4.64 -8.68 -16.32
CA LYS A 19 -5.66 -9.21 -17.23
C LYS A 19 -6.29 -10.46 -16.64
N THR A 20 -7.60 -10.62 -16.78
CA THR A 20 -8.37 -11.72 -16.17
C THR A 20 -7.81 -13.10 -16.50
N GLU A 21 -7.32 -13.30 -17.73
CA GLU A 21 -6.72 -14.55 -18.19
C GLU A 21 -5.40 -14.91 -17.49
N ASN A 22 -4.72 -13.93 -16.86
CA ASN A 22 -3.47 -14.14 -16.14
C ASN A 22 -3.67 -14.31 -14.63
N ILE A 23 -4.91 -14.25 -14.14
CA ILE A 23 -5.23 -14.43 -12.72
C ILE A 23 -5.11 -15.91 -12.36
N THR A 24 -3.93 -16.29 -11.89
CA THR A 24 -3.68 -17.55 -11.19
C THR A 24 -3.29 -17.24 -9.75
N THR A 25 -3.39 -18.22 -8.85
CA THR A 25 -3.04 -18.02 -7.43
C THR A 25 -1.63 -17.47 -7.26
N HIS A 26 -0.67 -17.94 -8.04
CA HIS A 26 0.73 -17.51 -7.92
C HIS A 26 0.98 -16.13 -8.54
N ASN A 27 0.36 -15.82 -9.68
CA ASN A 27 0.49 -14.49 -10.30
C ASN A 27 -0.14 -13.41 -9.43
N LEU A 28 -1.36 -13.67 -8.93
CA LEU A 28 -2.05 -12.74 -8.04
C LEU A 28 -1.26 -12.53 -6.74
N LEU A 29 -0.69 -13.60 -6.16
CA LEU A 29 0.15 -13.47 -4.98
C LEU A 29 1.38 -12.60 -5.25
N ALA A 30 2.05 -12.78 -6.38
CA ALA A 30 3.19 -11.97 -6.77
C ALA A 30 2.81 -10.48 -6.90
N ASP A 31 1.68 -10.18 -7.54
CA ASP A 31 1.18 -8.81 -7.69
C ASP A 31 0.80 -8.17 -6.35
N VAL A 32 0.18 -8.93 -5.45
CA VAL A 32 -0.15 -8.46 -4.09
C VAL A 32 1.12 -8.18 -3.29
N CYS A 33 2.10 -9.08 -3.32
CA CYS A 33 3.38 -8.89 -2.65
C CYS A 33 4.15 -7.68 -3.22
N GLN A 34 4.10 -7.47 -4.53
CA GLN A 34 4.71 -6.33 -5.18
C GLN A 34 4.05 -5.01 -4.76
N ALA A 35 2.72 -4.94 -4.77
CA ALA A 35 1.97 -3.79 -4.27
C ALA A 35 2.31 -3.49 -2.79
N ALA A 36 2.33 -4.51 -1.94
CA ALA A 36 2.67 -4.39 -0.52
C ALA A 36 4.09 -3.86 -0.30
N LYS A 37 5.06 -4.32 -1.11
CA LYS A 37 6.44 -3.82 -1.07
C LYS A 37 6.51 -2.34 -1.39
N PHE A 38 5.85 -1.89 -2.46
CA PHE A 38 5.87 -0.49 -2.87
C PHE A 38 5.12 0.43 -1.89
N GLU A 39 3.94 0.02 -1.41
CA GLU A 39 3.21 0.74 -0.38
C GLU A 39 4.03 0.82 0.92
N GLY A 40 4.69 -0.27 1.32
CA GLY A 40 5.57 -0.28 2.48
C GLY A 40 6.76 0.69 2.33
N GLN A 41 7.40 0.73 1.16
CA GLN A 41 8.48 1.67 0.87
C GLN A 41 8.01 3.13 0.88
N SER A 42 6.81 3.41 0.35
CA SER A 42 6.27 4.78 0.29
C SER A 42 5.97 5.33 1.69
N ILE A 43 5.57 4.48 2.66
CA ILE A 43 5.20 4.92 4.02
C ILE A 43 6.33 4.78 5.06
N ARG A 44 7.35 3.95 4.82
CA ARG A 44 8.40 3.63 5.81
C ARG A 44 9.07 4.85 6.43
N GLY A 45 9.27 5.91 5.66
CA GLY A 45 9.90 7.15 6.14
C GLY A 45 8.96 8.13 6.85
N TYR A 46 7.66 7.92 6.80
CA TYR A 46 6.65 8.81 7.38
C TYR A 46 6.23 8.38 8.78
N HIS A 47 6.19 7.08 9.05
CA HIS A 47 5.84 6.55 10.38
C HIS A 47 6.71 7.13 11.52
N PRO A 48 8.05 7.09 11.45
CA PRO A 48 8.89 7.66 12.52
C PRO A 48 8.75 9.19 12.62
N LYS A 49 8.54 9.90 11.51
CA LYS A 49 8.30 11.36 11.53
C LYS A 49 6.99 11.70 12.21
N TYR A 50 5.96 10.90 11.97
CA TYR A 50 4.65 11.07 12.61
C TYR A 50 4.75 10.81 14.12
N GLU A 51 5.44 9.76 14.57
CA GLU A 51 5.68 9.52 16.00
C GLU A 51 6.48 10.64 16.67
N VAL A 52 7.50 11.19 16.01
CA VAL A 52 8.28 12.33 16.53
C VAL A 52 7.42 13.58 16.65
N GLN A 53 6.54 13.83 15.68
CA GLN A 53 5.67 15.00 15.67
C GLN A 53 4.48 14.86 16.64
N TYR A 54 4.00 13.63 16.85
CA TYR A 54 2.84 13.30 17.67
C TYR A 54 3.15 12.14 18.63
N PRO A 55 3.99 12.36 19.65
CA PRO A 55 4.32 11.32 20.61
C PRO A 55 3.05 10.85 21.34
N GLY A 56 2.74 9.55 21.24
CA GLY A 56 1.58 8.94 21.91
C GLY A 56 0.25 8.97 21.14
N SER A 57 0.23 9.44 19.89
CA SER A 57 -0.99 9.45 19.06
C SER A 57 -1.29 8.11 18.36
N GLY A 58 -0.45 7.09 18.54
CA GLY A 58 -0.74 5.73 18.10
C GLY A 58 -1.70 5.05 19.08
N SER A 59 -3.00 5.20 18.86
CA SER A 59 -4.08 4.46 19.54
C SER A 59 -5.08 3.97 18.52
#